data_AF-A0A6I1QU16-F1
#
_entry.id   AF-A0A6I1QU16-F1
#
_cell.length_a   1.000
_cell.length_b   1.000
_cell.length_c   1.000
_cell.angle_alpha   90.00
_cell.angle_beta   90.00
_cell.angle_gamma   90.00
#
_symmetry.space_group_name_H-M   'P 1'
#
loop_
_entity.id
_entity.type
_entity.pdbx_description
1 polymer ?
#
loop_
_entity_poly.entity_id
_entity_poly.type
_entity_poly.pdbx_seq_one_letter_code
_entity_poly.pdbx_strand_id
1 'polypeptide(L)'
;MVSDPLNFESRASLKNPILILSFAGWSDAGAAATTACRYMCDQLLAKKFASIDPEEFYDFSVQRPIVRLDEKKQREIHWPSYDFYYGSGISGESDFVFGVGTEPQLRWRTFTDTMLRFISESQVGMLVTLGAYLDEVLYTRPVPL
;
A
#
# COMPACT_ATOMS: atom_id res chain seq x y z
N MET A 1 -9.74 -19.64 15.85
CA MET A 1 -10.54 -18.64 15.12
C MET A 1 -9.54 -17.80 14.35
N VAL A 2 -9.59 -17.79 13.02
CA VAL A 2 -8.71 -16.94 12.22
C VAL A 2 -9.28 -15.52 12.33
N SER A 3 -8.47 -14.58 12.82
CA SER A 3 -8.84 -13.17 12.88
C SER A 3 -9.06 -12.64 11.46
N ASP A 4 -10.00 -11.71 11.27
CA ASP A 4 -10.15 -11.04 9.96
C ASP A 4 -8.85 -10.28 9.66
N PRO A 5 -8.18 -10.56 8.54
CA PRO A 5 -6.92 -9.89 8.21
C PRO A 5 -7.10 -8.41 7.85
N LEU A 6 -8.33 -7.97 7.53
CA LEU A 6 -8.58 -6.57 7.16
C LEU A 6 -8.92 -5.73 8.39
N ASN A 7 -8.05 -4.78 8.72
CA ASN A 7 -8.19 -3.90 9.86
C ASN A 7 -8.48 -2.47 9.41
N PHE A 8 -9.57 -1.87 9.89
CA PHE A 8 -9.87 -0.45 9.70
C PHE A 8 -9.58 0.34 10.98
N GLU A 9 -8.67 1.31 10.90
CA GLU A 9 -8.41 2.27 11.98
C GLU A 9 -9.49 3.36 12.04
N SER A 10 -10.05 3.72 10.88
CA SER A 10 -11.19 4.64 10.79
C SER A 10 -12.02 4.38 9.54
N ARG A 11 -13.30 4.76 9.57
CA ARG A 11 -14.19 4.72 8.41
C ARG A 11 -14.27 6.11 7.79
N ALA A 12 -13.48 6.33 6.74
CA ALA A 12 -13.49 7.58 5.98
C ALA A 12 -14.70 7.63 5.02
N SER A 13 -15.38 8.78 4.95
CA SER A 13 -16.42 9.02 3.95
C SER A 13 -15.76 9.56 2.68
N LEU A 14 -15.42 8.68 1.75
CA LEU A 14 -14.72 9.01 0.52
C LEU A 14 -15.71 9.41 -0.60
N LYS A 15 -15.34 10.42 -1.38
CA LYS A 15 -16.07 10.90 -2.56
C LYS A 15 -15.39 10.41 -3.82
N ASN A 16 -16.10 9.62 -4.63
CA ASN A 16 -15.60 9.06 -5.90
C ASN A 16 -14.15 8.51 -5.81
N PRO A 17 -13.85 7.59 -4.88
CA PRO A 17 -12.48 7.23 -4.57
C PRO A 17 -11.77 6.51 -5.72
N ILE A 18 -10.55 6.96 -5.99
CA ILE A 18 -9.61 6.34 -6.92
C ILE A 18 -8.52 5.65 -6.11
N LEU A 19 -8.39 4.34 -6.28
CA LEU A 19 -7.37 3.54 -5.61
C LEU A 19 -6.12 3.40 -6.49
N ILE A 20 -4.97 3.73 -5.94
CA ILE A 20 -3.65 3.52 -6.53
C ILE A 20 -2.92 2.47 -5.69
N LEU A 21 -2.65 1.30 -6.25
CA LEU A 21 -1.93 0.22 -5.57
C LEU A 21 -0.47 0.15 -6.03
N SER A 22 0.42 -0.07 -5.07
CA SER A 22 1.82 -0.37 -5.32
C SER A 22 2.27 -1.53 -4.44
N PHE A 23 3.17 -2.37 -4.94
CA PHE A 23 3.72 -3.51 -4.23
C PHE A 23 5.23 -3.40 -4.24
N ALA A 24 5.86 -3.30 -3.07
CA ALA A 24 7.30 -3.44 -2.97
C ALA A 24 7.72 -4.88 -3.32
N GLY A 25 8.97 -5.04 -3.76
CA GLY A 25 9.55 -6.33 -4.09
C GLY A 25 9.80 -6.47 -5.58
N TRP A 26 9.35 -7.59 -6.17
CA TRP A 26 9.71 -7.96 -7.53
C TRP A 26 9.17 -7.01 -8.60
N SER A 27 7.97 -6.47 -8.39
CA SER A 27 7.27 -5.58 -9.33
C SER A 27 7.63 -4.09 -9.20
N ASP A 28 8.67 -3.76 -8.43
CA ASP A 28 9.02 -2.38 -8.09
C ASP A 28 10.52 -2.08 -8.23
N ALA A 29 11.02 -2.18 -9.47
CA ALA A 29 12.40 -1.87 -9.81
C ALA A 29 12.76 -0.43 -9.38
N GLY A 30 13.86 -0.30 -8.63
CA GLY A 30 14.31 0.98 -8.08
C GLY A 30 13.36 1.59 -7.04
N ALA A 31 12.41 0.82 -6.51
CA ALA A 31 11.34 1.29 -5.64
C ALA A 31 10.48 2.41 -6.26
N ALA A 32 10.40 2.50 -7.59
CA ALA A 32 9.76 3.63 -8.28
C ALA A 32 8.26 3.74 -7.99
N ALA A 33 7.50 2.64 -8.03
CA ALA A 33 6.07 2.60 -7.77
C ALA A 33 5.75 2.92 -6.31
N THR A 34 6.43 2.26 -5.36
CA THR A 34 6.17 2.55 -3.94
C THR A 34 6.65 3.94 -3.53
N THR A 35 7.74 4.45 -4.11
CA THR A 35 8.18 5.84 -3.90
C THR A 35 7.16 6.83 -4.45
N ALA A 36 6.63 6.61 -5.66
CA ALA A 36 5.60 7.47 -6.22
C ALA A 36 4.35 7.52 -5.34
N CYS A 37 3.84 6.37 -4.89
CA CYS A 37 2.69 6.31 -3.99
C CYS A 37 2.96 7.02 -2.66
N ARG A 38 4.11 6.76 -2.01
CA ARG A 38 4.46 7.43 -0.74
C ARG A 38 4.60 8.94 -0.90
N TYR A 39 5.25 9.38 -1.98
CA TYR A 39 5.38 10.80 -2.30
C TYR A 39 3.99 11.45 -2.43
N MET A 40 3.05 10.81 -3.12
CA MET A 40 1.69 11.33 -3.25
C MET A 40 0.92 11.32 -1.92
N CYS A 41 1.11 10.31 -1.06
CA CYS A 41 0.58 10.33 0.30
C CYS A 41 1.07 11.56 1.07
N ASP A 42 2.36 11.86 0.99
CA ASP A 42 2.95 13.01 1.69
C ASP A 42 2.42 14.34 1.13
N GLN A 43 2.32 14.47 -0.20
CA GLN A 43 1.79 15.69 -0.84
C GLN A 43 0.33 15.97 -0.47
N LEU A 44 -0.48 14.92 -0.32
CA LEU A 44 -1.89 15.04 0.02
C LEU A 44 -2.18 14.98 1.51
N LEU A 45 -1.14 14.93 2.36
CA LEU A 45 -1.26 14.71 3.81
C LEU A 45 -2.17 13.53 4.13
N ALA A 46 -2.03 12.46 3.34
CA ALA A 46 -2.91 11.32 3.38
C ALA A 46 -2.84 10.62 4.74
N LYS A 47 -3.99 10.19 5.24
CA LYS A 47 -4.12 9.55 6.55
C LYS A 47 -4.30 8.06 6.37
N LYS A 48 -3.57 7.28 7.18
CA LYS A 48 -3.81 5.83 7.27
C LYS A 48 -5.22 5.59 7.80
N PHE A 49 -5.93 4.63 7.23
CA PHE A 49 -7.28 4.26 7.68
C PHE A 49 -7.57 2.78 7.65
N ALA A 50 -6.76 2.00 6.93
CA ALA A 50 -6.86 0.55 6.94
C ALA A 50 -5.50 -0.12 6.72
N SER A 51 -5.42 -1.41 7.02
CA SER A 51 -4.28 -2.26 6.72
C SER A 51 -4.72 -3.72 6.58
N ILE A 52 -3.92 -4.51 5.86
CA ILE A 52 -4.01 -5.97 5.85
C ILE A 52 -2.91 -6.50 6.77
N ASP A 53 -3.32 -7.27 7.78
CA ASP A 53 -2.42 -7.92 8.72
C ASP A 53 -1.49 -8.91 8.00
N PRO A 54 -0.18 -8.86 8.24
CA PRO A 54 0.79 -9.71 7.53
C PRO A 54 0.79 -11.19 7.95
N GLU A 55 0.26 -11.54 9.12
CA GLU A 55 0.56 -12.81 9.82
C GLU A 55 0.31 -14.06 8.95
N GLU A 56 -0.74 -14.03 8.14
CA GLU A 56 -1.14 -15.16 7.29
C GLU A 56 -0.59 -15.09 5.85
N PHE A 57 0.01 -13.96 5.45
CA PHE A 57 0.44 -13.70 4.06
C PHE A 57 1.94 -13.52 3.89
N TYR A 58 2.68 -13.25 4.98
CA TYR A 58 4.08 -12.90 4.93
C TYR A 58 4.95 -14.03 5.48
N ASP A 59 6.04 -14.35 4.77
CA ASP A 59 7.11 -15.17 5.33
C ASP A 59 8.09 -14.25 6.08
N PHE A 60 8.01 -14.22 7.41
CA PHE A 60 8.87 -13.37 8.24
C PHE A 60 10.36 -13.76 8.25
N SER A 61 10.73 -14.92 7.67
CA SER A 61 12.13 -15.26 7.45
C SER A 61 12.74 -14.48 6.27
N VAL A 62 11.89 -14.16 5.28
CA VAL A 62 12.20 -13.35 4.09
C VAL A 62 11.97 -11.87 4.39
N GLN A 63 10.79 -11.53 4.88
CA GLN A 63 10.40 -10.17 5.20
C GLN A 63 10.34 -9.93 6.70
N ARG A 64 11.50 -9.58 7.25
CA ARG A 64 11.70 -9.48 8.70
C ARG A 64 11.06 -8.22 9.29
N PRO A 65 10.40 -8.32 10.45
CA PRO A 65 10.04 -7.15 11.25
C PRO A 65 11.28 -6.33 11.62
N ILE A 66 11.12 -5.02 11.71
CA ILE A 66 12.21 -4.09 11.98
C ILE A 66 12.03 -3.51 13.38
N VAL A 67 13.08 -3.56 14.19
CA VAL A 67 13.09 -2.86 15.48
C VAL A 67 13.47 -1.39 15.25
N ARG A 68 12.66 -0.47 15.75
CA ARG A 68 12.95 0.97 15.77
C ARG A 68 12.89 1.51 17.19
N LEU A 69 13.45 2.70 17.38
CA LEU A 69 13.28 3.46 18.61
C LEU A 69 12.21 4.52 18.37
N ASP A 70 11.22 4.60 19.25
CA ASP A 70 10.22 5.66 19.24
C ASP A 70 10.85 7.01 19.70
N GLU A 71 10.04 8.08 19.72
CA GLU A 71 10.46 9.41 20.17
C GLU A 71 10.98 9.42 21.63
N LYS A 72 10.56 8.43 22.44
CA LYS A 72 10.97 8.25 23.84
C LYS A 72 12.15 7.29 24.00
N LYS A 73 12.79 6.88 22.90
CA LYS A 73 13.89 5.89 22.84
C LYS A 73 13.51 4.50 23.34
N GLN A 74 12.22 4.15 23.31
CA GLN A 74 11.74 2.81 23.60
C GLN A 74 11.76 1.96 22.33
N ARG A 75 12.07 0.67 22.46
CA ARG A 75 12.11 -0.25 21.32
C ARG A 75 10.69 -0.62 20.91
N GLU A 76 10.38 -0.41 19.65
CA GLU A 76 9.14 -0.83 19.00
C GLU A 76 9.47 -1.80 17.86
N ILE A 77 8.61 -2.81 17.67
CA ILE A 77 8.69 -3.73 16.54
C ILE A 77 7.70 -3.26 15.49
N HIS A 78 8.21 -2.88 14.33
CA HIS A 78 7.38 -2.63 13.15
C HIS A 78 7.28 -3.92 12.35
N TRP A 79 6.09 -4.50 12.38
CA TRP A 79 5.71 -5.58 11.49
C TRP A 79 5.53 -5.04 10.08
N PRO A 80 5.92 -5.80 9.03
CA PRO A 80 5.55 -5.44 7.67
C PRO A 80 4.03 -5.47 7.54
N SER A 81 3.44 -4.64 6.69
CA SER A 81 2.01 -4.63 6.46
C SER A 81 1.69 -4.12 5.05
N TYR A 82 0.45 -4.35 4.62
CA TYR A 82 -0.10 -3.65 3.46
C TYR A 82 -1.05 -2.56 3.93
N ASP A 83 -0.62 -1.31 3.84
CA ASP A 83 -1.32 -0.17 4.43
C ASP A 83 -2.09 0.62 3.39
N PHE A 84 -3.25 1.14 3.79
CA PHE A 84 -4.08 2.02 2.98
C PHE A 84 -4.18 3.41 3.60
N TYR A 85 -3.97 4.41 2.75
CA TYR A 85 -4.01 5.83 3.08
C TYR A 85 -5.05 6.52 2.21
N TYR A 86 -5.68 7.57 2.71
CA TYR A 86 -6.59 8.39 1.92
C TYR A 86 -6.25 9.88 2.04
N GLY A 87 -6.46 10.62 0.95
CA GLY A 87 -6.28 12.07 0.91
C GLY A 87 -7.17 12.68 -0.17
N SER A 88 -7.66 13.89 0.07
CA SER A 88 -8.53 14.56 -0.89
C SER A 88 -7.77 15.05 -2.11
N GLY A 89 -8.32 14.84 -3.30
CA GLY A 89 -7.74 15.36 -4.53
C GLY A 89 -7.73 16.90 -4.54
N ILE A 90 -6.78 17.48 -5.26
CA ILE A 90 -6.56 18.95 -5.30
C ILE A 90 -7.81 19.69 -5.80
N SER A 91 -8.58 19.11 -6.73
CA SER A 91 -9.83 19.68 -7.24
C SER A 91 -11.05 19.42 -6.34
N GLY A 92 -10.96 18.50 -5.37
CA GLY A 92 -12.07 18.10 -4.50
C GLY A 92 -13.18 17.28 -5.19
N GLU A 93 -12.98 16.87 -6.45
CA GLU A 93 -13.96 16.07 -7.21
C GLU A 93 -13.91 14.58 -6.83
N SER A 94 -12.71 14.10 -6.53
CA SER A 94 -12.40 12.72 -6.13
C SER A 94 -11.41 12.71 -4.96
N ASP A 95 -11.57 11.75 -4.08
CA ASP A 95 -10.56 11.37 -3.10
C ASP A 95 -9.62 10.30 -3.69
N PHE A 96 -8.37 10.33 -3.26
CA PHE A 96 -7.38 9.32 -3.60
C PHE A 96 -7.18 8.38 -2.44
N VAL A 97 -7.10 7.09 -2.75
CA VAL A 97 -6.72 6.03 -1.84
C VAL A 97 -5.41 5.44 -2.35
N PHE A 98 -4.43 5.27 -1.47
CA PHE A 98 -3.14 4.71 -1.81
C PHE A 98 -2.93 3.42 -1.01
N GLY A 99 -2.70 2.31 -1.72
CA GLY A 99 -2.26 1.06 -1.13
C GLY A 99 -0.76 0.89 -1.28
N VAL A 100 -0.06 0.76 -0.16
CA VAL A 100 1.39 0.61 -0.13
C VAL A 100 1.77 -0.49 0.85
N GLY A 101 2.43 -1.51 0.33
CA GLY A 101 2.95 -2.62 1.12
C GLY A 101 3.84 -3.49 0.28
N THR A 102 4.27 -4.62 0.82
CA THR A 102 5.05 -5.60 0.04
C THR A 102 4.11 -6.63 -0.56
N GLU A 103 4.52 -7.19 -1.69
CA GLU A 103 3.82 -8.34 -2.26
C GLU A 103 3.77 -9.51 -1.23
N PRO A 104 2.60 -10.12 -1.00
CA PRO A 104 2.51 -11.27 -0.09
C PRO A 104 3.32 -12.44 -0.65
N GLN A 105 3.94 -13.26 0.21
CA GLN A 105 4.63 -14.48 -0.23
C GLN A 105 3.69 -15.70 -0.17
N LEU A 106 2.65 -15.65 0.65
CA LEU A 106 1.74 -16.76 0.92
C LEU A 106 0.29 -16.37 0.63
N ARG A 107 -0.56 -17.39 0.39
CA ARG A 107 -2.03 -17.27 0.32
C ARG A 107 -2.57 -16.17 -0.59
N TRP A 108 -1.98 -15.99 -1.78
CA TRP A 108 -2.35 -14.94 -2.74
C TRP A 108 -3.85 -14.86 -3.04
N ARG A 109 -4.54 -16.00 -3.14
CA ARG A 109 -5.99 -16.03 -3.35
C ARG A 109 -6.73 -15.32 -2.22
N THR A 110 -6.44 -15.70 -0.98
CA THR A 110 -7.04 -15.08 0.21
C THR A 110 -6.63 -13.61 0.35
N PHE A 111 -5.38 -13.25 0.05
CA PHE A 111 -4.94 -11.85 0.05
C PHE A 111 -5.73 -11.01 -0.97
N THR A 112 -5.91 -11.56 -2.18
CA THR A 112 -6.68 -10.91 -3.24
C THR A 112 -8.14 -10.76 -2.85
N ASP A 113 -8.77 -11.78 -2.27
CA ASP A 113 -10.14 -11.70 -1.78
C ASP A 113 -10.28 -10.62 -0.68
N THR A 114 -9.30 -10.52 0.22
CA THR A 114 -9.23 -9.45 1.23
C THR A 114 -9.09 -8.06 0.60
N MET A 115 -8.24 -7.91 -0.42
CA MET A 115 -8.09 -6.66 -1.18
C MET A 115 -9.39 -6.26 -1.88
N LEU A 116 -10.08 -7.21 -2.52
CA LEU A 116 -11.36 -6.97 -3.17
C LEU A 116 -12.46 -6.60 -2.18
N ARG A 117 -12.47 -7.21 -0.98
CA ARG A 117 -13.34 -6.79 0.13
C ARG A 117 -13.08 -5.34 0.52
N PHE A 118 -11.82 -4.94 0.70
CA PHE A 118 -11.45 -3.56 0.99
C PHE A 118 -11.92 -2.57 -0.11
N ILE A 119 -11.71 -2.91 -1.38
CA ILE A 119 -12.14 -2.11 -2.55
C ILE A 119 -13.66 -1.90 -2.52
N SER A 120 -14.42 -2.97 -2.26
CA SER A 120 -15.88 -2.93 -2.17
C SER A 120 -16.37 -2.10 -0.98
N GLU A 121 -15.84 -2.34 0.22
CA GLU A 121 -16.19 -1.60 1.44
C GLU A 121 -15.82 -0.12 1.36
N SER A 122 -14.77 0.22 0.62
CA SER A 122 -14.32 1.60 0.40
C SER A 122 -14.99 2.27 -0.81
N GLN A 123 -15.90 1.56 -1.49
CA GLN A 123 -16.65 2.06 -2.66
C GLN A 123 -15.76 2.64 -3.77
N VAL A 124 -14.60 2.01 -3.99
CA VAL A 124 -13.62 2.41 -5.00
C VAL A 124 -14.25 2.30 -6.40
N GLY A 125 -14.27 3.42 -7.14
CA GLY A 125 -14.81 3.48 -8.49
C GLY A 125 -13.78 3.17 -9.58
N MET A 126 -12.49 3.33 -9.27
CA MET A 126 -11.38 3.05 -10.18
C MET A 126 -10.17 2.52 -9.42
N LEU A 127 -9.54 1.48 -9.96
CA LEU A 127 -8.29 0.91 -9.47
C LEU A 127 -7.19 1.10 -10.52
N VAL A 128 -6.03 1.61 -10.10
CA VAL A 128 -4.80 1.73 -10.88
C VAL A 128 -3.69 1.01 -10.12
N THR A 129 -3.00 0.08 -10.78
CA THR A 129 -1.81 -0.57 -10.22
C THR A 129 -0.55 0.03 -10.81
N LEU A 130 0.39 0.41 -9.95
CA LEU A 130 1.71 0.89 -10.33
C LEU A 130 2.75 -0.20 -10.13
N GLY A 131 3.64 -0.33 -11.11
CA GLY A 131 4.80 -1.21 -11.08
C GLY A 131 5.93 -0.63 -11.90
N ALA A 132 7.14 -1.15 -11.69
CA ALA A 132 8.33 -0.80 -12.43
C ALA A 132 9.18 -2.05 -12.64
N TYR A 133 9.75 -2.19 -13.83
CA TYR A 133 10.51 -3.36 -14.24
C TYR A 133 11.90 -2.96 -14.72
N LEU A 134 12.85 -3.90 -14.59
CA LEU A 134 14.17 -3.76 -15.19
C LEU A 134 14.09 -4.04 -16.69
N ASP A 135 14.63 -3.13 -17.48
CA ASP A 135 14.64 -3.22 -18.94
C ASP A 135 15.94 -2.64 -19.52
N GLU A 136 16.25 -2.98 -20.77
CA GLU A 136 17.42 -2.49 -21.51
C GLU A 136 17.19 -1.07 -22.03
N VAL A 137 17.24 -0.10 -21.11
CA VAL A 137 16.98 1.32 -21.40
C VAL A 137 18.16 2.21 -20.99
N LEU A 138 18.27 3.36 -21.66
CA LEU A 138 19.28 4.37 -21.34
C LEU A 138 18.72 5.37 -20.32
N TYR A 139 19.40 5.57 -19.20
CA TYR A 139 19.02 6.56 -18.16
C TYR A 139 18.97 8.02 -18.68
N THR A 140 19.56 8.29 -19.85
CA THR A 140 19.58 9.61 -20.51
C THR A 140 18.40 9.83 -21.45
N ARG A 141 17.52 8.83 -21.63
CA ARG A 141 16.31 8.92 -22.45
C ARG A 141 15.07 8.99 -21.54
N PRO A 142 13.93 9.52 -22.04
CA PRO A 142 12.67 9.45 -21.31
C PRO A 142 12.33 8.02 -20.91
N VAL A 143 11.72 7.86 -19.74
CA VAL A 143 11.28 6.56 -19.22
C VAL A 143 10.14 6.04 -20.10
N PRO A 144 10.24 4.83 -20.70
CA PRO A 144 9.11 4.20 -21.37
C PRO A 144 8.06 3.78 -20.34
N LEU A 145 6.78 4.01 -20.65
CA LEU A 145 5.62 3.64 -19.83
C LEU A 145 4.78 2.58 -20.54
#